data_AF-A0A101P1D2-F1
#
_entry.id   AF-A0A101P1D2-F1
#
_cell.length_a   1.000
_cell.length_b   1.000
_cell.length_c   1.000
_cell.angle_alpha   90.00
_cell.angle_beta   90.00
_cell.angle_gamma   90.00
#
_symmetry.space_group_name_H-M   'P 1'
#
loop_
_entity.id
_entity.type
_entity.pdbx_description
1 polymer ?
#
loop_
_entity_poly.entity_id
_entity_poly.type
_entity_poly.pdbx_seq_one_letter_code
_entity_poly.pdbx_strand_id
1 'polypeptide(L)'
;MRTAVADLLPLPALEGLTDQQRRGTACVWNHGHGSLTTTTAIDLGERQASDGTTCFLRGCKACAQALVIPTLQDHTNSCEQCVDDYTRCETGAGLVRLVRETRR
;
A
#
# COMPACT_ATOMS: atom_id res chain seq x y z
N MET A 1 0.41 -15.09 9.32
CA MET A 1 0.71 -13.75 9.89
C MET A 1 -0.01 -12.75 9.00
N ARG A 2 -0.79 -11.81 9.53
CA ARG A 2 -1.63 -10.94 8.69
C ARG A 2 -0.73 -10.00 7.87
N THR A 3 -0.58 -10.23 6.58
CA THR A 3 0.21 -9.35 5.69
C THR A 3 -0.33 -7.92 5.78
N ALA A 4 0.52 -6.97 6.13
CA ALA A 4 0.12 -5.57 6.18
C ALA A 4 -0.08 -5.04 4.76
N VAL A 5 -1.01 -4.10 4.57
CA VAL A 5 -1.28 -3.49 3.26
C VAL A 5 -0.01 -2.89 2.64
N ALA A 6 0.89 -2.33 3.45
CA ALA A 6 2.20 -1.86 3.01
C ALA A 6 3.10 -2.93 2.39
N ASP A 7 2.98 -4.18 2.84
CA ASP A 7 3.86 -5.25 2.36
C ASP A 7 3.41 -5.77 0.99
N LEU A 8 2.19 -5.39 0.58
CA LEU A 8 1.60 -5.77 -0.69
C LEU A 8 1.93 -4.79 -1.82
N LEU A 9 2.40 -3.57 -1.51
CA LEU A 9 2.68 -2.54 -2.51
C LEU A 9 4.14 -2.11 -2.45
N PRO A 10 4.75 -1.77 -3.60
CA PRO A 10 6.09 -1.21 -3.61
C PRO A 10 6.07 0.16 -2.92
N LEU A 11 6.79 0.27 -1.81
CA LEU A 11 6.96 1.52 -1.08
C LEU A 11 8.29 2.19 -1.44
N PRO A 12 8.34 3.53 -1.57
CA PRO A 12 9.59 4.26 -1.66
C PRO A 12 10.47 4.03 -0.42
N ALA A 13 11.78 4.21 -0.58
CA ALA A 13 12.72 4.19 0.54
C ALA A 13 12.36 5.28 1.57
N LEU A 14 12.37 4.92 2.86
CA LEU A 14 11.94 5.81 3.95
C LEU A 14 12.84 7.05 4.05
N GLU A 15 14.11 6.88 3.74
CA GLU A 15 15.15 7.91 3.77
C GLU A 15 14.84 9.05 2.79
N GLY A 16 14.18 8.74 1.66
CA GLY A 16 13.79 9.70 0.64
C GLY A 16 12.45 10.39 0.88
N LEU A 17 11.72 10.02 1.95
CA LEU A 17 10.43 10.61 2.27
C LEU A 17 10.58 11.94 2.98
N THR A 18 9.75 12.90 2.59
CA THR A 18 9.56 14.16 3.31
C THR A 18 8.91 13.93 4.67
N ASP A 19 9.06 14.88 5.60
CA ASP A 19 8.42 14.82 6.92
C ASP A 19 6.90 14.65 6.84
N GLN A 20 6.25 15.28 5.86
CA GLN A 20 4.81 15.15 5.66
C GLN A 20 4.42 13.72 5.26
N GLN A 21 5.22 13.07 4.41
CA GLN A 21 5.00 11.67 4.02
C GLN A 21 5.28 10.71 5.17
N ARG A 22 6.37 10.94 5.93
CA ARG A 22 6.70 10.14 7.12
C ARG A 22 5.62 10.25 8.20
N ARG A 23 4.97 11.40 8.35
CA ARG A 23 3.85 11.61 9.29
C ARG A 23 2.48 11.16 8.75
N GLY A 24 2.40 10.72 7.50
CA GLY A 24 1.15 10.31 6.86
C GLY A 24 0.19 11.46 6.54
N THR A 25 0.66 12.70 6.48
CA THR A 25 -0.15 13.86 6.06
C THR A 25 -0.10 14.10 4.56
N ALA A 26 0.89 13.51 3.88
CA ALA A 26 1.02 13.49 2.42
C ALA A 26 1.11 12.06 1.89
N CYS A 27 0.71 11.87 0.62
CA CYS A 27 0.81 10.58 -0.06
C CYS A 27 2.27 10.13 -0.15
N VAL A 28 2.56 8.91 0.31
CA VAL A 28 3.93 8.35 0.27
C VAL A 28 4.52 8.29 -1.14
N TRP A 29 3.69 8.08 -2.17
CA TRP A 29 4.12 8.04 -3.58
C TRP A 29 4.14 9.41 -4.27
N ASN A 30 3.66 10.46 -3.60
CA ASN A 30 3.63 11.87 -4.02
C ASN A 30 3.72 12.15 -5.54
N HIS A 31 2.63 11.89 -6.27
CA HIS A 31 2.47 12.24 -7.68
C HIS A 31 1.76 13.60 -7.88
N GLY A 32 2.02 14.58 -7.00
CA GLY A 32 1.32 15.88 -7.05
C GLY A 32 -0.12 15.84 -6.51
N HIS A 33 -0.49 14.78 -5.81
CA HIS A 33 -1.75 14.72 -5.07
C HIS A 33 -1.61 15.54 -3.78
N GLY A 34 -2.58 16.41 -3.51
CA GLY A 34 -2.59 17.29 -2.33
C GLY A 34 -2.65 16.55 -1.00
N SER A 35 -2.79 17.31 0.10
CA SER A 35 -2.82 16.77 1.46
C SER A 35 -3.83 15.64 1.62
N LEU A 36 -3.42 14.58 2.32
CA LEU A 36 -4.30 13.47 2.63
C LEU A 36 -5.33 13.91 3.67
N THR A 37 -6.59 13.55 3.43
CA THR A 37 -7.63 13.61 4.47
C THR A 37 -7.75 12.25 5.12
N THR A 38 -8.18 12.21 6.37
CA THR A 38 -8.43 10.95 7.10
C THR A 38 -9.43 10.04 6.41
N THR A 39 -10.36 10.60 5.63
CA THR A 39 -11.41 9.86 4.91
C THR A 39 -10.91 9.23 3.60
N THR A 40 -9.84 9.76 3.01
CA THR A 40 -9.38 9.36 1.66
C THR A 40 -8.00 8.69 1.65
N ALA A 41 -7.36 8.61 2.81
CA ALA A 41 -6.07 7.95 2.96
C ALA A 41 -6.23 6.43 3.10
N ILE A 42 -5.43 5.69 2.36
CA ILE A 42 -5.15 4.28 2.59
C ILE A 42 -4.05 4.20 3.65
N ASP A 43 -4.33 3.48 4.72
CA ASP A 43 -3.35 3.23 5.78
C ASP A 43 -2.37 2.14 5.34
N LEU A 44 -1.08 2.49 5.28
CA LEU A 44 -0.01 1.56 4.94
C LEU A 44 0.70 1.10 6.23
N GLY A 45 0.30 1.60 7.39
CA GLY A 45 0.84 1.19 8.68
C GLY A 45 2.16 1.84 9.04
N GLU A 46 2.70 1.35 10.15
CA GLU A 46 3.86 1.93 10.83
C GLU A 46 5.16 1.25 10.40
N ARG A 47 6.21 2.05 10.20
CA ARG A 47 7.55 1.55 9.88
C ARG A 47 8.62 2.33 10.63
N GLN A 48 9.69 1.64 11.02
CA GLN A 48 10.86 2.29 11.60
C GLN A 48 11.83 2.69 10.49
N ALA A 49 12.17 3.97 10.42
CA ALA A 49 13.25 4.44 9.57
C ALA A 49 14.62 4.13 10.21
N SER A 50 15.66 4.10 9.39
CA SER A 50 17.03 3.81 9.80
C SER A 50 17.59 4.82 10.83
N ASP A 51 17.03 6.03 10.88
CA ASP A 51 17.34 7.08 11.84
C ASP A 51 16.59 6.93 13.20
N GLY A 52 15.81 5.85 13.37
CA GLY A 52 15.00 5.59 14.56
C GLY A 52 13.64 6.29 14.57
N THR A 53 13.28 7.01 13.51
CA THR A 53 11.98 7.68 13.41
C THR A 53 10.87 6.69 13.06
N THR A 54 9.79 6.70 13.84
CA THR A 54 8.56 5.99 13.47
C THR A 54 7.82 6.76 12.38
N CYS A 55 7.62 6.11 11.24
CA CYS A 55 6.88 6.60 10.08
C CYS A 55 5.47 5.99 10.07
N PHE A 56 4.45 6.82 9.87
CA PHE A 56 3.05 6.43 9.75
C PHE A 56 2.64 6.59 8.28
N LEU A 57 2.95 5.60 7.45
CA LEU A 57 2.85 5.76 6.01
C LEU A 57 1.39 5.71 5.56
N ARG A 58 1.02 6.66 4.70
CA ARG A 58 -0.31 6.71 4.10
C ARG A 58 -0.22 7.00 2.61
N GLY A 59 -1.17 6.46 1.86
CA GLY A 59 -1.30 6.67 0.43
C GLY A 59 -2.64 7.29 0.07
N CYS A 60 -2.73 8.03 -1.03
CA CYS A 60 -4.03 8.38 -1.58
C CYS A 60 -4.62 7.19 -2.35
N LYS A 61 -5.96 7.12 -2.43
CA LYS A 61 -6.68 6.07 -3.19
C LYS A 61 -6.19 5.93 -4.63
N ALA A 62 -5.94 7.05 -5.33
CA ALA A 62 -5.51 7.05 -6.72
C ALA A 62 -4.14 6.37 -6.91
N CYS A 63 -3.13 6.74 -6.10
CA CYS A 63 -1.81 6.10 -6.16
C CYS A 63 -1.88 4.62 -5.74
N ALA A 64 -2.61 4.32 -4.66
CA ALA A 64 -2.77 2.95 -4.20
C ALA A 64 -3.45 2.09 -5.27
N GLN A 65 -4.47 2.62 -5.97
CA GLN A 65 -5.16 1.94 -7.06
C GLN A 65 -4.23 1.69 -8.25
N ALA A 66 -3.41 2.68 -8.63
CA ALA A 66 -2.46 2.58 -9.73
C ALA A 66 -1.40 1.50 -9.50
N LEU A 67 -1.06 1.21 -8.23
CA LEU A 67 -0.08 0.18 -7.87
C LEU A 67 -0.73 -1.18 -7.61
N VAL A 68 -1.86 -1.23 -6.91
CA VAL A 68 -2.46 -2.52 -6.50
C VAL A 68 -2.99 -3.33 -7.69
N ILE A 69 -3.49 -2.67 -8.74
CA ILE A 69 -4.01 -3.38 -9.92
C ILE A 69 -2.89 -4.18 -10.62
N PRO A 70 -1.77 -3.57 -11.05
CA PRO A 70 -0.69 -4.34 -11.66
C PRO A 70 -0.08 -5.34 -10.68
N THR A 71 0.09 -5.01 -9.40
CA THR A 71 0.62 -5.97 -8.41
C THR A 71 -0.28 -7.19 -8.23
N LEU A 72 -1.61 -7.02 -8.24
CA LEU A 72 -2.55 -8.14 -8.22
C LEU A 72 -2.41 -9.00 -9.48
N GLN A 73 -2.34 -8.38 -10.66
CA GLN A 73 -2.19 -9.09 -11.92
C GLN A 73 -0.90 -9.92 -11.94
N ASP A 74 0.23 -9.30 -11.60
CA ASP A 74 1.54 -9.95 -11.54
C ASP A 74 1.55 -11.12 -10.56
N HIS A 75 0.94 -10.94 -9.39
CA HIS A 75 0.83 -12.01 -8.39
C HIS A 75 -0.04 -13.17 -8.90
N THR A 76 -1.22 -12.89 -9.45
CA THR A 76 -2.13 -13.95 -9.94
C THR A 76 -1.54 -14.74 -11.11
N ASN A 77 -0.69 -14.11 -11.93
CA ASN A 77 -0.01 -14.77 -13.05
C ASN A 77 1.15 -15.68 -12.61
N SER A 78 1.69 -15.48 -11.41
CA SER A 78 2.89 -16.18 -10.91
C SER A 78 2.63 -17.08 -9.71
N CYS A 79 1.45 -17.01 -9.08
CA CYS A 79 1.10 -17.75 -7.89
C CYS A 79 0.19 -18.95 -8.21
N GLU A 80 0.73 -20.17 -8.06
CA GLU A 80 -0.02 -21.42 -8.29
C GLU A 80 -1.32 -21.48 -7.45
N GLN A 81 -1.26 -21.07 -6.17
CA GLN A 81 -2.46 -21.04 -5.32
C GLN A 81 -3.55 -20.10 -5.84
N CYS A 82 -3.17 -18.99 -6.50
CA CYS A 82 -4.15 -18.08 -7.07
C CYS A 82 -4.82 -18.63 -8.33
N VAL A 83 -4.11 -19.46 -9.11
CA VAL A 83 -4.66 -20.16 -10.26
C VAL A 83 -5.72 -21.19 -9.82
N ASP A 84 -5.45 -21.90 -8.73
CA ASP A 84 -6.36 -22.91 -8.19
C ASP A 84 -7.54 -22.30 -7.41
N ASP A 85 -7.24 -21.53 -6.35
CA ASP A 85 -8.22 -20.91 -5.46
C ASP A 85 -7.60 -19.69 -4.75
N TYR A 86 -7.80 -18.51 -5.33
CA TYR A 86 -7.27 -17.25 -4.79
C TYR A 86 -7.70 -16.94 -3.35
N THR A 87 -8.77 -17.56 -2.84
CA THR A 87 -9.24 -17.32 -1.46
C THR A 87 -8.33 -17.98 -0.41
N ARG A 88 -7.52 -18.96 -0.83
CA ARG A 88 -6.51 -19.62 0.02
C ARG A 88 -5.17 -18.90 0.03
N CYS A 89 -4.94 -18.04 -0.95
CA CYS A 89 -3.75 -17.21 -1.00
C CYS A 89 -3.96 -15.94 -0.17
N GLU A 90 -3.29 -15.84 1.00
CA GLU A 90 -3.40 -14.65 1.87
C GLU A 90 -2.99 -13.36 1.13
N THR A 91 -1.96 -13.42 0.28
CA THR A 91 -1.49 -12.29 -0.54
C THR A 91 -2.52 -11.88 -1.59
N GLY A 92 -3.04 -12.85 -2.36
CA GLY A 92 -4.08 -12.59 -3.36
C GLY A 92 -5.36 -12.02 -2.74
N ALA A 93 -5.82 -12.61 -1.64
CA ALA A 93 -6.97 -12.10 -0.88
C ALA A 93 -6.73 -10.68 -0.33
N GLY A 94 -5.51 -10.41 0.17
CA GLY A 94 -5.10 -9.09 0.62
C GLY A 94 -5.13 -8.03 -0.50
N LEU A 95 -4.59 -8.36 -1.67
CA LEU A 95 -4.58 -7.48 -2.85
C LEU A 95 -6.01 -7.20 -3.35
N VAL A 96 -6.89 -8.20 -3.41
CA VAL A 96 -8.31 -8.02 -3.77
C VAL A 96 -9.03 -7.10 -2.77
N ARG A 97 -8.76 -7.27 -1.47
CA ARG A 97 -9.31 -6.37 -0.45
C ARG A 97 -8.85 -4.93 -0.65
N LEU A 98 -7.57 -4.72 -0.94
CA LEU A 98 -7.00 -3.41 -1.18
C LEU A 98 -7.57 -2.74 -2.45
N VAL A 99 -7.77 -3.49 -3.53
CA VAL A 99 -8.50 -3.01 -4.74
C VAL A 99 -9.88 -2.49 -4.36
N ARG A 100 -10.61 -3.17 -3.47
CA ARG A 100 -11.95 -2.74 -3.04
C ARG A 100 -11.88 -1.48 -2.17
N GLU A 101 -10.89 -1.38 -1.30
CA GLU A 101 -10.70 -0.23 -0.41
C GLU A 101 -10.41 1.06 -1.20
N THR A 102 -9.61 0.95 -2.26
CA THR A 102 -9.26 2.11 -3.12
C THR A 102 -10.44 2.64 -3.95
N ARG A 103 -11.50 1.84 -4.16
CA ARG A 103 -12.69 2.20 -4.96
C ARG A 103 -13.86 2.74 -4.13
N ARG A 104 -13.83 2.56 -2.81
CA ARG A 104 -14.82 3.14 -1.88
C ARG A 104 -14.47 4.60 -1.61
#